data_AF-A0A2G4HLX2-F1
#
_entry.id   AF-A0A2G4HLX2-F1
#
_cell.length_a   1.000
_cell.length_b   1.000
_cell.length_c   1.000
_cell.angle_alpha   90.00
_cell.angle_beta   90.00
_cell.angle_gamma   90.00
#
_symmetry.space_group_name_H-M   'P 1'
#
loop_
_entity.id
_entity.type
_entity.pdbx_description
1 polymer ?
#
loop_
_entity_poly.entity_id
_entity_poly.type
_entity_poly.pdbx_seq_one_letter_code
_entity_poly.pdbx_strand_id
1 'polypeptide(L)'
;MSRPLPWLWIVLAGVLLLAPGLGGRLFVDVLEGITLLVVVVPLVLAGGGVIGWWWLRRNLIACSACGTTSIGQSQCPACGSPLQGGQGPEGVPLGVDASDVTIDVVAQSVDEGRKR
;
A
#
# COMPACT_ATOMS: atom_id res chain seq x y z
N MET A 1 -35.94 -35.80 42.68
CA MET A 1 -35.31 -34.58 42.14
C MET A 1 -34.40 -33.93 43.20
N SER A 2 -33.15 -34.40 43.32
CA SER A 2 -32.10 -33.75 44.11
C SER A 2 -31.46 -32.66 43.26
N ARG A 3 -31.66 -31.39 43.63
CA ARG A 3 -30.96 -30.28 42.99
C ARG A 3 -29.51 -30.32 43.49
N PRO A 4 -28.50 -30.54 42.64
CA PRO A 4 -27.13 -30.43 43.09
C PRO A 4 -26.95 -28.97 43.56
N LEU A 5 -26.51 -28.79 44.80
CA LEU A 5 -26.38 -27.46 45.37
C LEU A 5 -25.49 -26.62 44.44
N PRO A 6 -25.94 -25.46 43.94
CA PRO A 6 -25.20 -24.64 42.98
C PRO A 6 -23.82 -24.22 43.50
N TRP A 7 -23.67 -24.13 44.82
CA TRP A 7 -22.39 -23.93 45.49
C TRP A 7 -21.36 -25.02 45.23
N LEU A 8 -21.79 -26.28 45.11
CA LEU A 8 -20.89 -27.40 44.82
C LEU A 8 -20.30 -27.29 43.41
N TRP A 9 -21.08 -26.79 42.45
CA TRP A 9 -20.59 -26.49 41.10
C TRP A 9 -19.65 -25.29 41.05
N ILE A 10 -19.92 -24.23 41.82
CA ILE A 10 -19.04 -23.06 41.92
C ILE A 10 -17.71 -23.44 42.57
N VAL A 11 -17.74 -24.23 43.65
CA VAL A 11 -16.53 -24.72 44.32
C VAL A 11 -15.78 -25.71 43.43
N LEU A 12 -16.47 -26.60 42.70
CA LEU A 12 -15.83 -27.52 41.75
C LEU A 12 -15.19 -26.78 40.57
N ALA A 13 -15.86 -25.78 40.00
CA ALA A 13 -15.32 -24.93 38.95
C ALA A 13 -14.14 -24.09 39.46
N GLY A 14 -14.24 -23.50 40.66
CA GLY A 14 -13.14 -22.78 41.32
C GLY A 14 -11.95 -23.69 41.59
N VAL A 15 -12.18 -24.91 42.08
CA VAL A 15 -11.14 -25.92 42.30
C VAL A 15 -10.56 -26.42 40.98
N LEU A 16 -11.32 -26.58 39.90
CA LEU A 16 -10.77 -26.94 38.59
C LEU A 16 -9.94 -25.81 37.96
N LEU A 17 -10.27 -24.55 38.29
CA LEU A 17 -9.54 -23.35 37.85
C LEU A 17 -8.27 -23.09 38.68
N LEU A 18 -8.33 -23.33 40.00
CA LEU A 18 -7.21 -23.16 40.95
C LEU A 18 -6.36 -24.43 41.14
N ALA A 19 -6.89 -25.61 40.82
CA ALA A 19 -6.10 -26.82 40.86
C ALA A 19 -4.98 -26.66 39.83
N PRO A 20 -3.76 -27.14 40.15
CA PRO A 20 -2.68 -27.26 39.18
C PRO A 20 -3.03 -28.40 38.22
N GLY A 21 -4.06 -28.20 37.40
CA GLY A 21 -4.56 -29.11 36.38
C GLY A 21 -4.69 -28.38 35.05
N LEU A 22 -4.89 -29.15 33.97
CA LEU A 22 -4.91 -28.64 32.59
C LEU A 22 -5.82 -27.41 32.40
N GLY A 23 -6.93 -27.32 33.13
CA GLY A 23 -7.89 -26.22 33.00
C GLY A 23 -7.28 -24.84 33.25
N GLY A 24 -6.65 -24.63 34.42
CA GLY A 24 -6.02 -23.35 34.75
C GLY A 24 -4.87 -22.99 33.81
N ARG A 25 -4.08 -23.97 33.39
CA ARG A 25 -2.96 -23.76 32.45
C ARG A 25 -3.45 -23.35 31.05
N LEU A 26 -4.52 -23.95 30.55
CA LEU A 26 -5.12 -23.57 29.27
C LEU A 26 -5.67 -22.13 29.30
N PHE A 27 -6.27 -21.69 30.40
CA PHE A 27 -6.70 -20.28 30.53
C PHE A 27 -5.51 -19.32 30.52
N VAL A 28 -4.42 -19.67 31.20
CA VAL A 28 -3.19 -18.86 31.20
C VAL A 28 -2.54 -18.86 29.82
N ASP A 29 -2.46 -20.00 29.13
CA ASP A 29 -1.91 -20.11 27.77
C ASP A 29 -2.74 -19.29 26.76
N VAL A 30 -4.08 -19.29 26.89
CA VAL A 30 -4.96 -18.47 26.04
C VAL A 30 -4.83 -16.99 26.36
N LEU A 31 -4.78 -16.61 27.64
CA LEU A 31 -4.52 -15.23 28.03
C LEU A 31 -3.17 -14.78 27.48
N GLU A 32 -2.10 -15.56 27.68
CA GLU A 32 -0.77 -15.28 27.17
C GLU A 32 -0.79 -15.12 25.64
N GLY A 33 -1.44 -16.04 24.92
CA GLY A 33 -1.61 -15.97 23.47
C GLY A 33 -2.33 -14.69 23.01
N ILE A 34 -3.39 -14.28 23.70
CA ILE A 34 -4.09 -13.02 23.40
C ILE A 34 -3.20 -11.83 23.70
N THR A 35 -2.49 -11.83 24.84
CA THR A 35 -1.58 -10.74 25.20
C THR A 35 -0.47 -10.60 24.17
N LEU A 36 0.08 -11.72 23.72
CA LEU A 36 1.10 -11.80 22.68
C LEU A 36 0.55 -11.28 21.35
N LEU A 37 -0.68 -11.64 20.97
CA LEU A 37 -1.32 -11.12 19.76
C LEU A 37 -1.51 -9.59 19.86
N VAL A 38 -2.05 -9.10 20.98
CA VAL A 38 -2.29 -7.67 21.22
C VAL A 38 -0.99 -6.86 21.24
N VAL A 39 0.14 -7.44 21.65
CA VAL A 39 1.43 -6.74 21.66
C VAL A 39 2.17 -6.90 20.34
N VAL A 40 2.23 -8.11 19.78
CA VAL A 40 3.02 -8.41 18.58
C VAL A 40 2.36 -7.84 17.34
N VAL A 41 1.04 -7.93 17.19
CA VAL A 41 0.36 -7.37 16.01
C VAL A 41 0.62 -5.87 15.82
N PRO A 42 0.42 -4.98 16.81
CA PRO A 42 0.75 -3.57 16.61
C PRO A 42 2.24 -3.34 16.41
N LEU A 43 3.12 -4.15 17.02
CA LEU A 43 4.56 -4.08 16.76
C LEU A 43 4.90 -4.40 15.29
N VAL A 44 4.29 -5.45 14.74
CA VAL A 44 4.48 -5.86 13.34
C VAL A 44 3.85 -4.82 12.40
N LEU A 45 2.66 -4.33 12.70
CA LEU A 45 2.01 -3.27 11.92
C LEU A 45 2.80 -1.95 11.95
N ALA A 46 3.31 -1.55 13.11
CA ALA A 46 4.16 -0.37 13.23
C ALA A 46 5.48 -0.55 12.48
N GLY A 47 6.17 -1.68 12.66
CA GLY A 47 7.41 -1.99 11.94
C GLY A 47 7.20 -2.03 10.43
N GLY A 48 6.20 -2.79 9.97
CA GLY A 48 5.84 -2.90 8.55
C GLY A 48 5.36 -1.58 7.96
N GLY A 49 4.60 -0.80 8.71
CA GLY A 49 4.13 0.53 8.31
C GLY A 49 5.28 1.53 8.13
N VAL A 50 6.25 1.55 9.05
CA VAL A 50 7.44 2.41 8.93
C VAL A 50 8.27 2.02 7.70
N ILE A 51 8.49 0.72 7.49
CA ILE A 51 9.24 0.22 6.32
C ILE A 51 8.51 0.58 5.02
N GLY A 52 7.19 0.37 4.96
CA GLY A 52 6.36 0.70 3.80
C GLY A 52 6.34 2.19 3.50
N TRP A 53 6.17 3.03 4.52
CA TRP A 53 6.23 4.49 4.38
C TRP A 53 7.60 4.98 3.91
N TRP A 54 8.67 4.35 4.38
CA TRP A 54 10.02 4.71 3.97
C TRP A 54 10.29 4.37 2.49
N TRP A 55 9.83 3.20 2.05
CA TRP A 55 9.87 2.82 0.65
C TRP A 55 9.01 3.73 -0.24
N LEU A 56 7.81 4.09 0.21
CA LEU A 56 6.93 5.03 -0.48
C LEU A 56 7.61 6.40 -0.68
N ARG A 57 8.25 6.92 0.38
CA ARG A 57 8.99 8.19 0.30
C ARG A 57 10.16 8.17 -0.69
N ARG A 58 10.84 7.04 -0.85
CA ARG A 58 11.92 6.90 -1.84
C ARG A 58 11.40 6.93 -3.28
N ASN A 59 10.19 6.44 -3.52
CA ASN A 59 9.60 6.30 -4.87
C ASN A 59 8.73 7.49 -5.29
N LEU A 60 8.47 8.44 -4.39
CA LEU A 60 7.76 9.67 -4.70
C LEU A 60 8.67 10.59 -5.53
N ILE A 61 8.25 10.89 -6.76
CA ILE A 61 8.96 11.81 -7.65
C ILE A 61 8.17 13.12 -7.67
N ALA A 62 8.82 14.24 -7.33
CA ALA A 62 8.23 15.57 -7.43
C ALA A 62 8.50 16.17 -8.82
N CYS A 63 7.46 16.71 -9.45
CA CYS A 63 7.60 17.41 -10.72
C CYS A 63 8.31 18.76 -10.53
N SER A 64 9.39 19.03 -11.27
CA SER A 64 10.14 20.30 -11.20
C SER A 64 9.39 21.49 -11.79
N ALA A 65 8.44 21.25 -12.70
CA ALA A 65 7.72 22.32 -13.40
C ALA A 65 6.51 22.84 -12.60
N CYS A 66 5.78 21.95 -11.92
CA CYS A 66 4.54 22.30 -11.23
C CYS A 66 4.43 21.81 -9.78
N GLY A 67 5.46 21.15 -9.23
CA GLY A 67 5.54 20.76 -7.81
C GLY A 67 4.67 19.57 -7.39
N THR A 68 3.88 19.00 -8.30
CA THR A 68 3.00 17.87 -7.98
C THR A 68 3.81 16.57 -7.81
N THR A 69 3.50 15.79 -6.77
CA THR A 69 4.11 14.49 -6.54
C THR A 69 3.38 13.40 -7.33
N SER A 70 4.13 12.56 -8.04
CA SER A 70 3.60 11.41 -8.80
C SER A 70 4.38 10.14 -8.49
N ILE A 71 3.73 8.99 -8.68
CA ILE A 71 4.32 7.66 -8.45
C ILE A 71 4.14 6.85 -9.73
N GLY A 72 5.25 6.38 -10.32
CA GLY A 72 5.24 5.41 -11.41
C GLY A 72 4.71 5.90 -12.75
N GLN A 73 4.65 7.21 -12.99
CA GLN A 73 4.27 7.80 -14.28
C GLN A 73 5.47 8.49 -14.93
N SER A 74 5.57 8.42 -16.27
CA SER A 74 6.62 9.11 -17.03
C SER A 74 6.32 10.59 -17.27
N GLN A 75 5.04 10.97 -17.23
CA GLN A 75 4.56 12.32 -17.50
C GLN A 75 3.73 12.84 -16.32
N CYS A 76 3.89 14.13 -16.02
CA CYS A 76 3.17 14.76 -14.92
C CYS A 76 1.67 14.88 -15.24
N PRO A 77 0.74 14.34 -14.41
CA PRO A 77 -0.69 14.40 -14.69
C PRO A 77 -1.29 15.81 -14.60
N ALA A 78 -0.58 16.76 -13.96
CA ALA A 78 -1.07 18.13 -13.81
C ALA A 78 -0.58 19.07 -14.92
N CYS A 79 0.66 18.91 -15.39
CA CYS A 79 1.29 19.85 -16.31
C CYS A 79 1.91 19.20 -17.57
N GLY A 80 1.83 17.88 -17.73
CA GLY A 80 2.30 17.15 -18.92
C GLY A 80 3.82 17.04 -19.08
N SER A 81 4.62 17.79 -18.30
CA SER A 81 6.09 17.73 -18.32
C SER A 81 6.64 16.34 -17.97
N PRO A 82 7.79 15.92 -18.55
CA PRO A 82 8.41 14.64 -18.19
C PRO A 82 8.91 14.65 -16.74
N LEU A 83 8.66 13.57 -16.00
CA LEU A 83 9.13 13.40 -14.62
C LEU A 83 10.57 12.86 -14.60
N GLN A 84 11.45 13.48 -13.81
CA GLN A 84 12.86 13.04 -13.67
C GLN A 84 12.89 11.64 -13.02
N GLY A 85 13.18 10.61 -13.81
CA GLY A 85 13.22 9.21 -13.36
C GLY A 85 12.19 8.28 -14.03
N GLY A 86 11.25 8.84 -14.81
CA GLY A 86 10.48 8.04 -15.75
C GLY A 86 11.37 7.60 -16.90
N GLN A 87 11.57 6.30 -17.07
CA GLN A 87 12.07 5.71 -18.32
C GLN A 87 10.99 5.90 -19.40
N GLY A 88 10.77 7.16 -19.81
CA GLY A 88 10.17 7.47 -21.09
C GLY A 88 11.10 7.01 -22.19
N PRO A 89 10.57 6.68 -23.39
CA PRO A 89 11.34 6.04 -24.44
C PRO A 89 12.64 6.79 -24.66
N GLU A 90 13.76 6.07 -24.49
CA GLU A 90 15.09 6.55 -24.80
C GLU A 90 15.07 7.06 -26.24
N GLY A 91 15.14 8.38 -26.45
CA GLY A 91 15.25 8.91 -27.81
C GLY A 91 14.65 10.28 -28.12
N VAL A 92 14.25 11.10 -27.14
CA VAL A 92 14.01 12.53 -27.42
C VAL A 92 15.03 13.35 -26.63
N PRO A 93 15.99 14.04 -27.28
CA PRO A 93 16.90 14.93 -26.57
C PRO A 93 16.08 15.99 -25.84
N LEU A 94 16.15 15.94 -24.52
CA LEU A 94 15.65 16.96 -23.61
C LEU A 94 16.47 18.24 -23.86
N GLY A 95 16.02 19.07 -24.78
CA GLY A 95 16.71 20.32 -25.14
C GLY A 95 16.24 20.95 -26.45
N VAL A 96 15.25 20.36 -27.13
CA VAL A 96 14.64 20.97 -28.31
C VAL A 96 13.38 21.71 -27.86
N ASP A 97 13.45 23.03 -27.79
CA ASP A 97 12.28 23.86 -27.55
C ASP A 97 11.28 23.68 -28.70
N ALA A 98 9.98 23.63 -28.39
CA ALA A 98 8.95 23.50 -29.42
C ALA A 98 9.00 24.65 -30.44
N SER A 99 9.61 25.77 -30.08
CA SER A 99 9.89 26.93 -30.94
C SER A 99 10.94 26.67 -32.03
N ASP A 100 11.83 25.68 -31.83
CA ASP A 100 12.92 25.35 -32.76
C ASP A 100 12.55 24.26 -33.78
N VAL A 101 11.34 23.69 -33.69
CA VAL A 101 10.86 22.62 -34.59
C VAL A 101 9.70 23.12 -35.43
N THR A 102 9.90 23.17 -36.74
CA THR A 102 8.84 23.41 -37.74
C THR A 102 8.39 22.10 -38.36
N ILE A 103 7.08 21.82 -38.32
CA ILE A 103 6.47 20.68 -39.02
C ILE A 103 6.02 21.16 -40.40
N ASP A 104 6.61 20.61 -41.46
CA ASP A 104 6.18 20.85 -42.84
C ASP A 104 4.94 19.99 -43.17
N VAL A 105 3.82 20.65 -43.47
CA VAL A 105 2.58 19.97 -43.86
C VAL A 105 2.46 19.98 -45.38
N VAL A 106 2.68 18.83 -46.00
CA VAL A 106 2.42 18.64 -47.43
C VAL A 106 0.97 18.20 -47.62
N ALA A 107 0.11 19.12 -48.06
CA ALA A 107 -1.27 18.79 -48.41
C ALA A 107 -1.34 18.18 -49.82
N GLN A 108 -1.83 16.94 -49.92
CA GLN A 108 -2.22 16.36 -51.21
C GLN A 108 -3.67 16.74 -51.53
N SER A 109 -3.88 17.40 -52.68
CA SER A 109 -5.21 17.71 -53.20
C SER A 109 -5.85 16.47 -53.83
N VAL A 110 -7.05 16.13 -53.36
CA VAL A 110 -7.83 14.94 -53.77
C VAL A 110 -8.61 15.21 -55.07
N ASP A 111 -7.95 15.72 -56.12
CA ASP A 111 -8.59 15.97 -57.43
C ASP A 111 -8.12 14.99 -58.52
N GLU A 112 -7.02 14.28 -58.31
CA GLU A 112 -6.46 13.37 -59.33
C GLU A 112 -7.12 11.97 -59.35
N GLY A 113 -7.98 11.65 -58.38
CA GLY A 113 -8.68 10.35 -58.27
C GLY A 113 -10.07 10.28 -58.92
N ARG A 114 -10.60 11.37 -59.49
CA ARG A 114 -11.92 11.40 -60.13
C ARG A 114 -11.80 11.55 -61.65
N LYS A 115 -11.06 10.65 -62.30
CA LYS A 115 -11.26 10.39 -63.73
C LYS A 115 -12.20 9.20 -63.87
N ARG A 116 -13.41 9.55 -64.35
CA ARG A 116 -14.34 8.80 -65.20
C ARG A 116 -14.10 7.29 -65.36
#